data_AF-Q2W588-F1
#
_entry.id   AF-Q2W588-F1
#
_cell.length_a   1.000
_cell.length_b   1.000
_cell.length_c   1.000
_cell.angle_alpha   90.00
_cell.angle_beta   90.00
_cell.angle_gamma   90.00
#
_symmetry.space_group_name_H-M   'P 1'
#
loop_
_entity.id
_entity.type
_entity.pdbx_description
1 polymer ?
#
loop_
_entity_poly.entity_id
_entity_poly.type
_entity_poly.pdbx_seq_one_letter_code
_entity_poly.pdbx_strand_id
1 'polypeptide(L)'
;MWPHWGDATEKRLSYSAYAIKADKMNAIPTTDTTSVTVSAIHITHLMNAGKLRALADVEVVFDGVVMVIQGVQVRADGKSTKVSLPKYRAPDGSWKAAIILPDEIKDAISDTVIAAGLEAGILRVKEESVGDRCTMEGAKSPDYFA
;
A
#
# COMPACT_ATOMS: atom_id res chain seq x y z
N MET A 1 -6.98 35.67 20.15
CA MET A 1 -8.10 35.59 19.19
C MET A 1 -7.50 35.07 17.89
N TRP A 2 -7.96 33.89 17.44
CA TRP A 2 -7.22 32.77 16.78
C TRP A 2 -6.66 33.02 15.35
N PRO A 3 -5.81 32.11 14.81
CA PRO A 3 -6.33 30.93 14.06
C PRO A 3 -5.63 29.58 14.41
N HIS A 4 -6.37 28.60 14.95
CA HIS A 4 -6.75 27.29 14.38
C HIS A 4 -5.71 26.66 13.44
N TRP A 5 -4.95 25.70 13.98
CA TRP A 5 -4.19 24.71 13.24
C TRP A 5 -5.15 23.84 12.43
N GLY A 6 -4.96 23.84 11.11
CA GLY A 6 -5.65 22.97 10.18
C GLY A 6 -4.97 21.62 10.10
N ASP A 7 -5.83 20.60 10.17
CA ASP A 7 -5.59 19.17 10.17
C ASP A 7 -4.82 18.64 8.95
N ALA A 8 -4.36 17.41 9.10
CA ALA A 8 -3.42 16.72 8.23
C ALA A 8 -3.83 16.64 6.74
N THR A 9 -2.79 16.59 5.90
CA THR A 9 -2.77 16.43 4.45
C THR A 9 -3.67 15.31 3.91
N GLU A 10 -4.83 15.68 3.38
CA GLU A 10 -5.71 14.84 2.58
C GLU A 10 -5.14 14.73 1.15
N LYS A 11 -4.45 13.63 0.83
CA LYS A 11 -3.94 13.38 -0.52
C LYS A 11 -5.03 12.78 -1.39
N ARG A 12 -5.75 13.66 -2.10
CA ARG A 12 -6.73 13.34 -3.15
C ARG A 12 -6.00 12.90 -4.42
N LEU A 13 -5.85 11.61 -4.64
CA LEU A 13 -5.30 11.06 -5.89
C LEU A 13 -6.45 10.46 -6.73
N SER A 14 -6.68 11.03 -7.90
CA SER A 14 -7.60 10.55 -8.94
C SER A 14 -6.77 9.85 -10.02
N TYR A 15 -7.00 8.56 -10.31
CA TYR A 15 -6.34 7.86 -11.42
C TYR A 15 -7.20 6.76 -12.07
N SER A 16 -6.92 6.48 -13.35
CA SER A 16 -7.72 5.75 -14.35
C SER A 16 -6.94 4.60 -14.98
N ALA A 17 -7.59 3.46 -15.24
CA ALA A 17 -7.12 2.34 -16.09
C ALA A 17 -8.30 1.84 -16.95
N TYR A 18 -8.17 1.19 -18.12
CA TYR A 18 -7.30 0.07 -18.54
C TYR A 18 -7.14 0.03 -20.08
N ALA A 19 -6.12 -0.69 -20.59
CA ALA A 19 -6.00 -1.07 -22.00
C ALA A 19 -6.43 -2.54 -22.21
N ILE A 20 -7.63 -2.77 -22.74
CA ILE A 20 -8.10 -4.11 -23.16
C ILE A 20 -7.86 -4.26 -24.67
N LYS A 21 -7.13 -5.31 -25.07
CA LYS A 21 -6.90 -5.66 -26.48
C LYS A 21 -8.23 -6.02 -27.17
N ALA A 22 -8.45 -5.36 -28.30
CA ALA A 22 -9.65 -5.41 -29.10
C ALA A 22 -9.98 -6.80 -29.66
N ASP A 23 -11.20 -7.26 -29.42
CA ASP A 23 -11.98 -8.02 -30.42
C ASP A 23 -13.43 -7.51 -30.40
N LYS A 24 -13.86 -7.01 -31.57
CA LYS A 24 -15.23 -6.80 -32.05
C LYS A 24 -16.16 -5.79 -31.37
N MET A 25 -16.23 -4.63 -32.02
CA MET A 25 -17.39 -3.75 -32.26
C MET A 25 -18.69 -4.04 -31.49
N ASN A 26 -18.98 -3.23 -30.46
CA ASN A 26 -20.15 -2.34 -30.38
C ASN A 26 -20.51 -2.00 -28.92
N ALA A 27 -19.73 -1.12 -28.32
CA ALA A 27 -20.12 -0.12 -27.31
C ALA A 27 -18.82 0.58 -26.90
N ILE A 28 -18.76 1.91 -27.03
CA ILE A 28 -17.79 2.69 -26.26
C ILE A 28 -18.19 2.44 -24.80
N PRO A 29 -17.39 1.79 -23.94
CA PRO A 29 -17.71 1.83 -22.52
C PRO A 29 -17.64 3.31 -22.15
N THR A 30 -18.78 3.90 -21.81
CA THR A 30 -18.82 5.22 -21.20
C THR A 30 -17.90 5.12 -19.99
N THR A 31 -16.76 5.81 -20.03
CA THR A 31 -15.79 5.82 -18.93
C THR A 31 -16.38 6.62 -17.78
N ASP A 32 -17.37 6.04 -17.10
CA ASP A 32 -17.84 6.54 -15.83
C ASP A 32 -16.72 6.33 -14.81
N THR A 33 -16.21 7.45 -14.32
CA THR A 33 -15.17 7.47 -13.32
C THR A 33 -15.84 7.74 -11.99
N THR A 34 -15.79 6.76 -11.10
CA THR A 34 -16.39 6.85 -9.78
C THR A 34 -15.29 7.01 -8.73
N SER A 35 -15.48 7.93 -7.79
CA SER A 35 -14.54 8.09 -6.68
C SER A 35 -14.59 6.87 -5.76
N VAL A 36 -13.42 6.39 -5.37
CA VAL A 36 -13.25 5.34 -4.37
C VAL A 36 -12.43 5.88 -3.21
N THR A 37 -12.94 5.75 -1.99
CA THR A 37 -12.20 6.10 -0.77
C THR A 37 -11.78 4.83 -0.06
N VAL A 38 -10.54 4.76 0.43
CA VAL A 38 -10.00 3.59 1.13
C VAL A 38 -9.44 4.01 2.48
N SER A 39 -9.90 3.38 3.55
CA SER A 39 -9.52 3.70 4.93
C SER A 39 -9.22 2.42 5.72
N ALA A 40 -8.14 2.38 6.49
CA ALA A 40 -7.89 1.28 7.42
C ALA A 40 -8.70 1.53 8.71
N ILE A 41 -9.58 0.60 9.06
CA ILE A 41 -10.45 0.70 10.23
C ILE A 41 -9.73 0.15 11.47
N HIS A 42 -9.10 -1.00 11.29
CA HIS A 42 -8.42 -1.70 12.37
C HIS A 42 -7.19 -2.41 11.83
N ILE A 43 -6.14 -2.49 12.66
CA ILE A 43 -4.98 -3.33 12.39
C ILE A 43 -4.58 -4.07 13.66
N THR A 44 -4.60 -5.39 13.58
CA THR A 44 -4.22 -6.29 14.67
C THR A 44 -2.82 -6.83 14.42
N HIS A 45 -1.93 -6.64 15.39
CA HIS A 45 -0.60 -7.25 15.36
C HIS A 45 -0.68 -8.74 15.72
N LEU A 46 -0.08 -9.60 14.89
CA LEU A 46 0.04 -11.03 15.15
C LEU A 46 1.45 -11.39 15.57
N MET A 47 1.59 -11.76 16.84
CA MET A 47 2.83 -12.31 17.38
C MET A 47 2.99 -13.77 16.95
N ASN A 48 4.23 -14.19 16.65
CA ASN A 48 4.59 -15.58 16.35
C ASN A 48 3.92 -16.22 15.12
N ALA A 49 3.37 -15.44 14.19
CA ALA A 49 2.70 -15.93 12.97
C ALA A 49 3.64 -16.08 11.75
N GLY A 50 4.93 -16.32 11.99
CA GLY A 50 5.95 -16.49 10.95
C GLY A 50 6.12 -15.23 10.08
N LYS A 51 5.71 -15.32 8.81
CA LYS A 51 5.79 -14.20 7.85
C LYS A 51 4.61 -13.23 7.95
N LEU A 52 3.50 -13.63 8.57
CA LEU A 52 2.35 -12.77 8.78
C LEU A 52 2.63 -11.88 10.00
N ARG A 53 2.53 -10.57 9.82
CA ARG A 53 2.75 -9.58 10.87
C ARG A 53 1.46 -8.99 11.38
N ALA A 54 0.50 -8.71 10.50
CA ALA A 54 -0.77 -8.15 10.93
C ALA A 54 -1.93 -8.58 10.04
N LEU A 55 -3.12 -8.44 10.60
CA LEU A 55 -4.39 -8.47 9.89
C LEU A 55 -5.00 -7.08 9.98
N ALA A 56 -5.47 -6.55 8.85
CA ALA A 56 -6.15 -5.28 8.77
C ALA A 56 -7.57 -5.45 8.27
N ASP A 57 -8.46 -4.63 8.80
CA ASP A 57 -9.83 -4.44 8.31
C ASP A 57 -9.87 -3.10 7.59
N VAL A 58 -10.31 -3.13 6.34
CA VAL A 58 -10.27 -1.97 5.44
C VAL A 58 -11.67 -1.62 4.99
N GLU A 59 -12.03 -0.36 5.15
CA GLU A 59 -13.22 0.23 4.56
C GLU A 59 -12.90 0.72 3.16
N VAL A 60 -13.77 0.38 2.22
CA VAL A 60 -13.75 0.94 0.87
C VAL A 60 -15.12 1.52 0.57
N VAL A 61 -15.17 2.76 0.08
CA VAL A 61 -16.41 3.45 -0.28
C VAL A 61 -16.45 3.62 -1.78
N PHE A 62 -17.39 2.94 -2.44
CA PHE A 62 -17.64 3.03 -3.88
C PHE A 62 -18.92 3.82 -4.12
N ASP A 63 -18.82 5.04 -4.65
CA ASP A 63 -20.00 5.89 -4.91
C ASP A 63 -20.95 6.06 -3.69
N GLY A 64 -20.38 6.13 -2.49
CA GLY A 64 -21.15 6.17 -1.24
C GLY A 64 -21.60 4.81 -0.70
N VAL A 65 -21.37 3.71 -1.42
CA VAL A 65 -21.56 2.35 -0.91
C VAL A 65 -20.34 1.94 -0.08
N VAL A 66 -20.54 1.80 1.22
CA VAL A 66 -19.51 1.35 2.16
C VAL A 66 -19.40 -0.17 2.13
N MET A 67 -18.19 -0.67 1.91
CA MET A 67 -17.87 -2.08 2.06
C MET A 67 -16.66 -2.27 2.97
N VAL A 68 -16.71 -3.29 3.82
CA VAL A 68 -15.60 -3.64 4.73
C VAL A 68 -14.97 -4.94 4.28
N ILE A 69 -13.66 -4.90 4.03
CA ILE A 69 -12.83 -6.04 3.68
C ILE A 69 -12.06 -6.46 4.93
N GLN A 70 -12.46 -7.59 5.50
CA GLN A 70 -11.83 -8.13 6.71
C GLN A 70 -10.70 -9.09 6.37
N GLY A 71 -9.65 -9.08 7.19
CA GLY A 71 -8.54 -10.02 7.09
C GLY A 71 -7.56 -9.74 5.95
N VAL A 72 -7.36 -8.46 5.62
CA VAL A 72 -6.27 -8.02 4.75
C VAL A 72 -4.93 -8.33 5.44
N GLN A 73 -4.05 -9.05 4.75
CA GLN A 73 -2.87 -9.64 5.37
C GLN A 73 -1.64 -8.79 5.13
N VAL A 74 -0.96 -8.40 6.20
CA VAL A 74 0.35 -7.74 6.15
C VAL A 74 1.43 -8.78 6.42
N ARG A 75 2.25 -9.06 5.42
CA ARG A 75 3.34 -10.03 5.50
C ARG A 75 4.68 -9.32 5.38
N ALA A 76 5.61 -9.60 6.27
CA ALA A 76 6.97 -9.08 6.17
C ALA A 76 7.95 -10.23 5.93
N ASP A 77 8.72 -10.15 4.85
CA ASP A 77 9.72 -11.15 4.47
C ASP A 77 11.15 -10.68 4.72
N GLY A 78 11.40 -9.94 5.81
CA GLY A 78 12.73 -9.45 6.22
C GLY A 78 13.40 -8.47 5.25
N LYS A 79 12.98 -8.44 3.98
CA LYS A 79 13.45 -7.55 2.91
C LYS A 79 12.37 -6.57 2.48
N SER A 80 11.10 -7.00 2.50
CA SER A 80 9.95 -6.21 2.08
C SER A 80 8.72 -6.50 2.93
N THR A 81 7.79 -5.54 2.94
CA THR A 81 6.43 -5.74 3.43
C THR A 81 5.51 -5.88 2.23
N LYS A 82 4.64 -6.90 2.27
CA LYS A 82 3.63 -7.17 1.23
C LYS A 82 2.25 -7.20 1.87
N VAL A 83 1.34 -6.44 1.29
CA VAL A 83 -0.08 -6.51 1.62
C VAL A 83 -0.74 -7.50 0.67
N SER A 84 -1.68 -8.29 1.16
CA SER A 84 -2.41 -9.28 0.35
C SER A 84 -3.87 -9.31 0.77
N LEU A 85 -4.76 -9.26 -0.23
CA LEU A 85 -6.19 -9.41 0.00
C LEU A 85 -6.53 -10.78 0.60
N PRO A 86 -7.69 -10.88 1.29
CA PRO A 86 -8.14 -12.13 1.90
C PRO A 86 -8.25 -13.24 0.84
N LYS A 87 -7.91 -14.45 1.26
CA LYS A 87 -8.01 -15.65 0.43
C LYS A 87 -8.84 -16.70 1.15
N TYR A 88 -9.60 -17.46 0.38
CA TYR A 88 -10.33 -18.62 0.88
C TYR A 88 -9.77 -19.91 0.28
N ARG A 89 -10.01 -21.00 0.98
CA ARG A 89 -9.70 -22.33 0.49
C ARG A 89 -10.90 -22.85 -0.29
N ALA A 90 -10.73 -23.04 -1.59
CA ALA A 90 -11.77 -23.61 -2.44
C ALA A 90 -11.89 -25.14 -2.19
N PRO A 91 -13.03 -25.76 -2.55
CA PRO A 91 -13.26 -27.20 -2.33
C PRO A 91 -12.23 -28.11 -3.02
N ASP A 92 -11.62 -27.64 -4.11
CA ASP A 92 -10.54 -28.30 -4.82
C ASP A 92 -9.19 -28.25 -4.07
N GLY A 93 -9.14 -27.61 -2.90
CA GLY A 93 -7.90 -27.37 -2.19
C GLY A 93 -7.00 -26.36 -2.90
N SER A 94 -7.53 -25.40 -3.64
CA SER A 94 -6.77 -24.24 -4.11
C SER A 94 -7.02 -23.03 -3.21
N TRP A 95 -6.03 -22.14 -3.09
CA TRP A 95 -6.23 -20.83 -2.47
C TRP A 95 -6.72 -19.85 -3.53
N LYS A 96 -7.90 -19.26 -3.35
CA LYS A 96 -8.47 -18.26 -4.26
C LYS A 96 -8.63 -16.92 -3.54
N ALA A 97 -8.48 -15.83 -4.30
CA ALA A 97 -8.78 -14.50 -3.78
C ALA A 97 -10.27 -14.43 -3.40
N ALA A 98 -10.56 -13.94 -2.19
CA ALA A 98 -11.94 -13.73 -1.76
C ALA A 98 -12.61 -12.57 -2.49
N ILE A 99 -11.79 -11.58 -2.90
CA ILE A 99 -12.24 -10.38 -3.61
C ILE A 99 -11.27 -10.11 -4.75
N ILE A 100 -11.80 -9.80 -5.92
CA ILE A 100 -11.04 -9.37 -7.09
C ILE A 100 -11.35 -7.89 -7.28
N LEU A 101 -10.33 -7.06 -7.10
CA LEU A 101 -10.38 -5.63 -7.32
C LEU A 101 -9.43 -5.25 -8.46
N PRO A 102 -9.62 -4.09 -9.08
CA PRO A 102 -8.60 -3.47 -9.90
C PRO A 102 -7.30 -3.20 -9.15
N ASP A 103 -6.19 -3.13 -9.87
CA ASP A 103 -4.87 -2.97 -9.27
C ASP A 103 -4.73 -1.60 -8.59
N GLU A 104 -5.39 -0.58 -9.11
CA GLU A 104 -5.41 0.78 -8.55
C GLU A 104 -5.99 0.78 -7.12
N ILE A 105 -7.05 -0.01 -6.91
CA ILE A 105 -7.69 -0.13 -5.60
C ILE A 105 -6.85 -1.02 -4.68
N LYS A 106 -6.21 -2.06 -5.22
CA LYS A 106 -5.28 -2.90 -4.43
C LYS A 106 -4.09 -2.10 -3.93
N ASP A 107 -3.55 -1.21 -4.75
CA ASP A 107 -2.41 -0.37 -4.42
C ASP A 107 -2.82 0.66 -3.36
N ALA A 108 -3.99 1.31 -3.52
CA ALA A 108 -4.54 2.19 -2.50
C ALA A 108 -4.76 1.48 -1.16
N ILE A 109 -5.31 0.25 -1.16
CA ILE A 109 -5.45 -0.57 0.04
C ILE A 109 -4.07 -0.88 0.64
N SER A 110 -3.08 -1.22 -0.19
CA SER A 110 -1.74 -1.57 0.27
C SER A 110 -1.07 -0.37 0.95
N ASP A 111 -1.14 0.81 0.34
CA ASP A 111 -0.58 2.04 0.89
C ASP A 111 -1.24 2.43 2.21
N THR A 112 -2.57 2.42 2.25
CA THR A 112 -3.34 2.74 3.46
C THR A 112 -3.04 1.77 4.59
N VAL A 113 -2.94 0.46 4.31
CA VAL A 113 -2.63 -0.56 5.33
C VAL A 113 -1.17 -0.45 5.80
N ILE A 114 -0.22 -0.14 4.91
CA ILE A 114 1.18 0.09 5.30
C ILE A 114 1.28 1.33 6.20
N ALA A 115 0.63 2.43 5.83
CA ALA A 115 0.58 3.65 6.64
C ALA A 115 0.01 3.35 8.04
N ALA A 116 -1.14 2.69 8.12
CA ALA A 116 -1.75 2.28 9.39
C ALA A 116 -0.82 1.37 10.21
N GLY A 117 -0.09 0.45 9.57
CA GLY A 117 0.90 -0.40 10.24
C GLY A 117 2.11 0.34 10.76
N LEU A 118 2.56 1.40 10.08
CA LEU A 118 3.64 2.27 10.54
C LEU A 118 3.18 3.12 11.73
N GLU A 119 2.00 3.72 11.65
CA GLU A 119 1.38 4.52 12.73
C GLU A 119 1.15 3.69 13.99
N ALA A 120 0.71 2.44 13.83
CA ALA A 120 0.52 1.51 14.94
C ALA A 120 1.84 0.94 15.51
N GLY A 121 3.00 1.29 14.92
CA GLY A 121 4.31 0.77 15.34
C GLY A 121 4.53 -0.73 15.06
N ILE A 122 3.65 -1.34 14.26
CA ILE A 122 3.70 -2.75 13.85
C ILE A 122 4.75 -2.95 12.76
N LEU A 123 4.79 -2.01 11.82
CA LEU A 123 5.76 -1.94 10.73
C LEU A 123 6.84 -0.91 11.07
N ARG A 124 8.00 -1.06 10.43
CA ARG A 124 9.09 -0.09 10.50
C ARG A 124 9.57 0.24 9.11
N VAL A 125 9.87 1.50 8.87
CA VAL A 125 10.58 1.90 7.65
C VAL A 125 11.98 1.31 7.73
N LYS A 126 12.41 0.63 6.68
CA LYS A 126 13.82 0.29 6.53
C LYS A 126 14.53 1.60 6.19
N GLU A 127 15.30 2.14 7.12
CA GLU A 127 16.27 3.18 6.78
C GLU A 127 17.21 2.57 5.74
N GLU A 128 17.17 3.14 4.53
CA GLU A 128 18.17 2.83 3.53
C GLU A 128 19.51 3.26 4.11
N SER A 129 20.40 2.31 4.35
CA SER A 129 21.79 2.62 4.66
C SER A 129 22.33 3.41 3.47
N VAL A 130 22.45 4.73 3.62
CA VAL A 130 23.24 5.59 2.74
C VAL A 130 24.70 5.12 2.87
N GLY A 131 25.03 4.12 2.07
CA GLY A 131 26.32 3.48 2.00
C GLY A 131 26.62 3.23 0.53
N ASP A 132 26.76 4.32 -0.22
CA ASP A 132 27.68 4.45 -1.36
C ASP A 132 27.29 5.72 -2.12
N ARG A 133 28.11 6.76 -1.94
CA ARG A 133 28.49 7.79 -2.92
C ARG A 133 29.15 8.93 -2.16
N CYS A 134 30.47 8.87 -2.07
CA CYS A 134 31.37 10.03 -2.10
C CYS A 134 32.82 9.52 -2.17
N THR A 135 33.21 8.92 -3.30
CA THR A 135 34.62 8.97 -3.71
C THR A 135 34.88 10.41 -4.15
N MET A 136 35.39 11.23 -3.23
CA MET A 136 35.99 12.51 -3.56
C MET A 136 37.34 12.24 -4.23
N GLU A 137 37.31 12.05 -5.54
CA GLU A 137 38.48 12.17 -6.39
C GLU A 137 38.81 13.66 -6.49
N GLY A 138 39.89 14.07 -5.82
CA GLY A 138 40.46 15.41 -5.97
C GLY A 138 40.50 16.25 -4.69
N ALA A 139 41.56 16.07 -3.89
CA ALA A 139 42.07 17.13 -3.03
C ALA A 139 43.60 16.96 -2.87
N LYS A 140 44.31 17.71 -3.72
CA LYS A 140 45.60 18.40 -3.54
C LYS A 140 46.53 17.97 -2.39
N SER A 141 47.80 17.72 -2.77
CA SER A 141 49.01 17.74 -1.91
C SER A 141 48.96 18.85 -0.86
N PRO A 142 49.48 18.59 0.35
CA PRO A 142 50.62 19.39 0.76
C PRO A 142 51.75 18.59 1.44
N ASP A 143 52.94 19.02 1.05
CA ASP A 143 54.27 18.85 1.60
C ASP A 143 54.32 19.16 3.12
N TYR A 144 54.91 18.28 3.96
CA TYR A 144 56.01 18.56 4.91
C TYR A 144 56.31 17.36 5.86
N PHE A 145 57.58 16.91 5.85
CA PHE A 145 58.48 16.38 6.92
C PHE A 145 57.96 15.41 8.01
N ALA A 146 58.55 14.21 8.11
CA ALA A 146 59.83 13.94 8.78
C ALA A 146 60.43 12.60 8.29
#